data_AF-A0AAJ0HCA7-F1
#
_entry.id   AF-A0AAJ0HCA7-F1
#
_cell.length_a   1.000
_cell.length_b   1.000
_cell.length_c   1.000
_cell.angle_alpha   90.00
_cell.angle_beta   90.00
_cell.angle_gamma   90.00
#
_symmetry.space_group_name_H-M   'P 1'
#
loop_
_entity.id
_entity.type
_entity.pdbx_description
1 polymer ?
#
loop_
_entity_poly.entity_id
_entity_poly.type
_entity_poly.pdbx_seq_one_letter_code
_entity_poly.pdbx_strand_id
1 'polypeptide(L)'
;MSESGSTSSAILAPLDTANLQAQGLLLVGSAAGSRRIHKRRLNRSSDEEHRDIPLVTPPESSAAFVTIPDVLISRETLMHVGLSAENAGELWQKWTNWPQFGPRREVDPDDGGLQVTFIDFIVGHMENKDDAADESDAQWRACMDACGLSVDTQDAIMDPHFTYLRLSSSCLSWVRDTIEMRYAGLQDIQRTSRVREMELRRMASRPGAHQGEQRGGSQGGYTLDSASLPAATGQEKRRSISGQQQQGTPGVALDVWSSARAIASRNAPGYTVLYKGMDQARTNGLFDEAGALSNLSTLLSSAPSDFSSTRALFYFTPDVKVAEYYASYAKRRTECESVVILCLCIPNAAIEALSEPDIRRLSWPSNDWKELVWRCRTRQALPTRLRSYRNALLTIGTTPRRPDSEYHALGSWEDVTERFLLKVGANGGGDIATQYVVTGEDEGREWLKDNGARNIKVFPYTRVELDSWLAGNPPVGTA
;
A
#
# COMPACT_ATOMS: atom_id res chain seq x y z
N MET A 1 29.03 9.38 -29.89
CA MET A 1 28.75 8.14 -29.13
C MET A 1 28.87 8.48 -27.65
N SER A 2 27.74 8.74 -27.01
CA SER A 2 27.62 9.01 -25.58
C SER A 2 26.39 8.25 -25.09
N GLU A 3 26.57 6.95 -24.85
CA GLU A 3 25.63 6.14 -24.09
C GLU A 3 25.75 6.52 -22.61
N SER A 4 24.97 7.50 -22.17
CA SER A 4 24.90 7.86 -20.74
C SER A 4 23.51 8.33 -20.30
N GLY A 5 22.44 7.75 -20.86
CA GLY A 5 21.07 8.25 -20.65
C GLY A 5 20.00 7.25 -20.21
N SER A 6 20.25 5.94 -20.08
CA SER A 6 19.13 4.95 -20.03
C SER A 6 19.09 4.01 -18.81
N THR A 7 19.81 4.28 -17.71
CA THR A 7 19.75 3.43 -16.50
C THR A 7 18.66 3.84 -15.51
N SER A 8 17.92 4.92 -15.75
CA SER A 8 17.03 5.51 -14.72
C SER A 8 15.66 4.83 -14.57
N SER A 9 15.18 4.08 -15.57
CA SER A 9 13.80 3.57 -15.60
C SER A 9 13.66 2.06 -15.30
N ALA A 10 14.76 1.31 -15.23
CA ALA A 10 14.71 -0.14 -14.95
C ALA A 10 14.11 -0.40 -13.55
N ILE A 11 13.24 -1.40 -13.43
CA ILE A 11 12.67 -1.77 -12.12
C ILE A 11 13.75 -2.41 -11.25
N LEU A 12 14.53 -3.35 -11.79
CA LEU A 12 15.63 -3.96 -11.04
C LEU A 12 16.95 -3.29 -11.39
N ALA A 13 17.69 -2.88 -10.36
CA ALA A 13 19.01 -2.28 -10.53
C ALA A 13 19.99 -3.31 -11.15
N PRO A 14 20.96 -2.92 -11.99
CA PRO A 14 21.76 -3.87 -12.78
C PRO A 14 22.57 -4.89 -11.96
N LEU A 15 23.16 -4.47 -10.84
CA LEU A 15 23.94 -5.37 -9.99
C LEU A 15 23.05 -6.30 -9.16
N ASP A 16 21.91 -5.79 -8.68
CA ASP A 16 20.88 -6.61 -8.02
C ASP A 16 20.30 -7.64 -9.00
N THR A 17 20.03 -7.24 -10.25
CA THR A 17 19.63 -8.15 -11.34
C THR A 17 20.59 -9.31 -11.49
N ALA A 18 21.89 -9.02 -11.68
CA ALA A 18 22.90 -10.05 -11.87
C ALA A 18 23.02 -10.97 -10.64
N ASN A 19 22.92 -10.39 -9.44
CA ASN A 19 22.96 -11.13 -8.18
C ASN A 19 21.76 -12.07 -7.99
N LEU A 20 20.55 -11.63 -8.32
CA LEU A 20 19.34 -12.44 -8.25
C LEU A 20 19.35 -13.56 -9.31
N GLN A 21 19.83 -13.27 -10.53
CA GLN A 21 20.00 -14.27 -11.59
C GLN A 21 20.99 -15.37 -11.18
N ALA A 22 22.15 -14.97 -10.63
CA ALA A 22 23.16 -15.93 -10.16
C ALA A 22 22.65 -16.85 -9.03
N GLN A 23 21.62 -16.41 -8.29
CA GLN A 23 20.96 -17.20 -7.24
C GLN A 23 19.73 -17.98 -7.74
N GLY A 24 19.36 -17.87 -9.01
CA GLY A 24 18.12 -18.47 -9.54
C GLY A 24 16.84 -17.82 -9.02
N LEU A 25 16.93 -16.61 -8.45
CA LEU A 25 15.80 -15.85 -7.88
C LEU A 25 15.19 -14.85 -8.87
N LEU A 26 15.76 -14.75 -10.08
CA LEU A 26 15.25 -13.96 -11.18
C LEU A 26 15.38 -14.77 -12.48
N LEU A 27 14.24 -14.95 -13.15
CA LEU A 27 14.09 -15.72 -14.38
C LEU A 27 13.55 -14.82 -15.49
N VAL A 28 13.69 -15.28 -16.74
CA VAL A 28 13.08 -14.62 -17.90
C VAL A 28 11.56 -14.72 -17.80
N GLY A 29 10.86 -13.63 -18.13
CA GLY A 29 9.40 -13.60 -18.16
C GLY A 29 8.79 -14.41 -19.30
N SER A 30 7.50 -14.70 -19.19
CA SER A 30 6.75 -15.37 -20.27
C SER A 30 6.48 -14.45 -21.47
N ALA A 31 6.57 -13.13 -21.28
CA ALA A 31 6.40 -12.12 -22.32
C ALA A 31 7.66 -11.26 -22.47
N ALA A 32 7.88 -10.71 -23.66
CA ALA A 32 8.93 -9.72 -23.88
C ALA A 32 8.72 -8.49 -22.97
N GLY A 33 9.81 -7.94 -22.43
CA GLY A 33 9.75 -6.79 -21.51
C GLY A 33 9.31 -7.14 -20.08
N SER A 34 9.29 -8.43 -19.71
CA SER A 34 8.93 -8.89 -18.37
C SER A 34 9.95 -9.88 -17.79
N ARG A 35 9.99 -9.95 -16.46
CA ARG A 35 10.80 -10.90 -15.70
C ARG A 35 9.97 -11.60 -14.64
N ARG A 36 10.40 -12.80 -14.27
CA ARG A 36 9.84 -13.55 -13.15
C ARG A 36 10.78 -13.45 -11.97
N ILE A 37 10.37 -12.75 -10.92
CA ILE A 37 11.15 -12.58 -9.69
C ILE A 37 10.56 -13.45 -8.58
N HIS A 38 11.41 -14.05 -7.77
CA HIS A 38 10.96 -14.82 -6.61
C HIS A 38 10.20 -13.90 -5.65
N LYS A 39 9.02 -14.31 -5.18
CA LYS A 39 8.10 -13.45 -4.41
C LYS A 39 8.77 -12.80 -3.19
N ARG A 40 9.62 -13.54 -2.48
CA ARG A 40 10.48 -13.04 -1.39
C ARG A 40 11.47 -11.92 -1.73
N ARG A 41 11.60 -11.52 -2.99
CA ARG A 41 12.58 -10.51 -3.47
C ARG A 41 11.91 -9.29 -4.10
N LEU A 42 10.59 -9.18 -4.03
CA LEU A 42 9.85 -8.05 -4.56
C LEU A 42 10.17 -6.77 -3.79
N ASN A 43 9.73 -6.71 -2.54
CA ASN A 43 9.79 -5.53 -1.69
C ASN A 43 10.35 -5.86 -0.30
N ARG A 44 10.43 -4.86 0.55
CA ARG A 44 10.99 -4.95 1.90
C ARG A 44 10.22 -5.87 2.87
N SER A 45 8.94 -6.15 2.65
CA SER A 45 8.15 -7.08 3.50
C SER A 45 8.03 -8.48 2.92
N SER A 46 8.61 -8.71 1.75
CA SER A 46 8.37 -9.92 0.98
C SER A 46 8.93 -11.18 1.63
N ASP A 47 9.98 -11.06 2.45
CA ASP A 47 10.53 -12.20 3.19
C ASP A 47 9.56 -12.69 4.27
N GLU A 48 8.89 -11.78 4.99
CA GLU A 48 7.92 -12.09 6.02
C GLU A 48 6.59 -12.56 5.40
N GLU A 49 6.14 -11.86 4.36
CA GLU A 49 4.90 -12.16 3.65
C GLU A 49 4.93 -13.56 2.99
N HIS A 50 6.08 -13.94 2.44
CA HIS A 50 6.28 -15.20 1.74
C HIS A 50 7.26 -16.12 2.47
N ARG A 51 7.31 -16.04 3.80
CA ARG A 51 8.23 -16.81 4.65
C ARG A 51 8.09 -18.32 4.48
N ASP A 52 6.90 -18.76 4.09
CA ASP A 52 6.51 -20.13 3.78
C ASP A 52 7.12 -20.64 2.47
N ILE A 53 7.55 -19.74 1.58
CA ILE A 53 8.17 -20.08 0.29
C ILE A 53 9.70 -20.24 0.48
N PRO A 54 10.27 -21.43 0.25
CA PRO A 54 11.73 -21.62 0.32
C PRO A 54 12.43 -20.89 -0.83
N LEU A 55 13.53 -20.19 -0.52
CA LEU A 55 14.37 -19.53 -1.54
C LEU A 55 15.03 -20.53 -2.50
N VAL A 56 15.22 -21.77 -2.08
CA VAL A 56 15.69 -22.87 -2.92
C VAL A 56 14.47 -23.60 -3.43
N THR A 57 13.78 -23.01 -4.39
CA THR A 57 12.68 -23.65 -5.12
C THR A 57 13.13 -23.95 -6.55
N PRO A 58 12.73 -25.09 -7.14
CA PRO A 58 12.96 -25.35 -8.55
C PRO A 58 12.41 -24.19 -9.39
N PRO A 59 13.09 -23.75 -10.47
CA PRO A 59 12.62 -22.67 -11.34
C PRO A 59 11.23 -22.91 -11.94
N GLU A 60 10.83 -24.18 -12.02
CA GLU A 60 9.53 -24.63 -12.51
C GLU A 60 8.38 -24.40 -11.51
N SER A 61 8.69 -24.08 -10.24
CA SER A 61 7.68 -23.77 -9.23
C SER A 61 7.02 -22.42 -9.54
N SER A 62 5.95 -22.47 -10.35
CA SER A 62 5.22 -21.27 -10.78
C SER A 62 4.78 -20.39 -9.60
N ALA A 63 4.36 -21.03 -8.50
CA ALA A 63 3.82 -20.35 -7.33
C ALA A 63 4.86 -19.49 -6.55
N ALA A 64 6.15 -19.79 -6.67
CA ALA A 64 7.22 -19.09 -5.95
C ALA A 64 7.65 -17.78 -6.63
N PHE A 65 7.29 -17.60 -7.90
CA PHE A 65 7.67 -16.44 -8.71
C PHE A 65 6.44 -15.62 -9.09
N VAL A 66 6.65 -14.34 -9.36
CA VAL A 66 5.65 -13.45 -9.96
C VAL A 66 6.28 -12.72 -11.13
N THR A 67 5.46 -12.40 -12.13
CA THR A 67 5.90 -11.64 -13.30
C THR A 67 5.81 -10.14 -13.01
N ILE A 68 6.86 -9.40 -13.32
CA ILE A 68 6.91 -7.94 -13.24
C ILE A 68 7.46 -7.34 -14.56
N PRO A 69 7.16 -6.09 -14.89
CA PRO A 69 7.80 -5.38 -16.01
C PRO A 69 9.31 -5.23 -15.81
N ASP A 70 10.07 -5.14 -16.90
CA ASP A 70 11.49 -4.80 -16.88
C ASP A 70 11.75 -3.32 -16.55
N VAL A 71 10.88 -2.47 -17.07
CA VAL A 71 11.00 -1.01 -17.07
C VAL A 71 9.71 -0.43 -16.49
N LEU A 72 9.83 0.54 -15.60
CA LEU A 72 8.70 1.14 -14.88
C LEU A 72 7.75 1.94 -15.80
N ILE A 73 8.27 2.48 -16.90
CA ILE A 73 7.49 3.21 -17.92
C ILE A 73 7.53 2.37 -19.19
N SER A 74 6.53 1.51 -19.36
CA SER A 74 6.44 0.55 -20.46
C SER A 74 4.99 0.13 -20.71
N ARG A 75 4.77 -0.53 -21.86
CA ARG A 75 3.49 -1.20 -22.16
C ARG A 75 3.19 -2.30 -21.14
N GLU A 76 4.20 -3.02 -20.69
CA GLU A 76 4.06 -4.10 -19.72
C GLU A 76 3.64 -3.56 -18.36
N THR A 77 4.06 -2.34 -17.99
CA THR A 77 3.56 -1.66 -16.79
C THR A 77 2.07 -1.34 -16.89
N LEU A 78 1.58 -0.92 -18.07
CA LEU A 78 0.14 -0.71 -18.29
C LEU A 78 -0.67 -1.99 -18.08
N MET A 79 -0.15 -3.14 -18.53
CA MET A 79 -0.77 -4.44 -18.26
C MET A 79 -0.70 -4.81 -16.77
N HIS A 80 0.45 -4.58 -16.13
CA HIS A 80 0.66 -4.85 -14.70
C HIS A 80 -0.35 -4.11 -13.82
N VAL A 81 -0.58 -2.82 -14.10
CA VAL A 81 -1.54 -2.01 -13.31
C VAL A 81 -3.00 -2.41 -13.56
N GLY A 82 -3.27 -3.35 -14.47
CA GLY A 82 -4.56 -4.00 -14.63
C GLY A 82 -5.30 -3.69 -15.93
N LEU A 83 -4.66 -3.02 -16.89
CA LEU A 83 -5.28 -2.78 -18.20
C LEU A 83 -5.24 -4.05 -19.07
N SER A 84 -6.21 -4.17 -19.97
CA SER A 84 -6.21 -5.23 -20.97
C SER A 84 -5.02 -5.07 -21.93
N ALA A 85 -4.59 -6.16 -22.56
CA ALA A 85 -3.45 -6.12 -23.50
C ALA A 85 -3.69 -5.18 -24.70
N GLU A 86 -4.95 -5.05 -25.13
CA GLU A 86 -5.41 -4.13 -26.17
C GLU A 86 -5.29 -2.68 -25.71
N ASN A 87 -5.94 -2.32 -24.59
CA ASN A 87 -5.93 -0.96 -24.08
C ASN A 87 -4.52 -0.50 -23.64
N ALA A 88 -3.72 -1.40 -23.07
CA ALA A 88 -2.31 -1.16 -22.79
C ALA A 88 -1.52 -0.85 -24.08
N GLY A 89 -1.83 -1.52 -25.19
CA GLY A 89 -1.25 -1.23 -26.49
C GLY A 89 -1.62 0.18 -26.98
N GLU A 90 -2.90 0.54 -26.91
CA GLU A 90 -3.38 1.86 -27.34
C GLU A 90 -2.80 3.01 -26.50
N LEU A 91 -2.83 2.89 -25.17
CA LEU A 91 -2.27 3.90 -24.29
C LEU A 91 -0.76 4.01 -24.44
N TRP A 92 -0.06 2.90 -24.64
CA TRP A 92 1.37 2.94 -24.92
C TRP A 92 1.66 3.71 -26.21
N GLN A 93 0.89 3.46 -27.29
CA GLN A 93 1.03 4.21 -28.53
C GLN A 93 0.80 5.72 -28.33
N LYS A 94 -0.18 6.11 -27.51
CA LYS A 94 -0.42 7.52 -27.18
C LYS A 94 0.74 8.12 -26.38
N TRP A 95 1.28 7.38 -25.40
CA TRP A 95 2.43 7.81 -24.61
C TRP A 95 3.70 7.96 -25.45
N THR A 96 3.97 7.05 -26.39
CA THR A 96 5.16 7.10 -27.25
C THR A 96 5.05 8.16 -28.34
N ASN A 97 3.84 8.36 -28.89
CA ASN A 97 3.56 9.38 -29.91
C ASN A 97 3.05 10.68 -29.26
N TRP A 98 3.73 11.12 -28.19
CA TRP A 98 3.33 12.29 -27.42
C TRP A 98 3.36 13.56 -28.28
N PRO A 99 2.37 14.46 -28.15
CA PRO A 99 2.35 15.71 -28.90
C PRO A 99 3.62 16.55 -28.70
N GLN A 100 4.10 17.19 -29.77
CA GLN A 100 5.29 18.05 -29.70
C GLN A 100 5.06 19.30 -28.84
N PHE A 101 3.81 19.76 -28.76
CA PHE A 101 3.37 20.95 -28.03
C PHE A 101 2.45 20.56 -26.87
N GLY A 102 2.53 21.28 -25.76
CA GLY A 102 1.76 21.03 -24.55
C GLY A 102 2.64 20.57 -23.39
N PRO A 103 2.06 19.93 -22.35
CA PRO A 103 2.83 19.43 -21.24
C PRO A 103 3.81 18.35 -21.70
N ARG A 104 4.97 18.27 -21.05
CA ARG A 104 6.02 17.26 -21.30
C ARG A 104 5.73 15.97 -20.54
N ARG A 105 6.32 14.86 -20.97
CA ARG A 105 6.35 13.63 -20.17
C ARG A 105 7.46 13.70 -19.12
N GLU A 106 7.33 12.88 -18.08
CA GLU A 106 8.38 12.71 -17.07
C GLU A 106 9.73 12.19 -17.58
N VAL A 107 9.74 11.65 -18.80
CA VAL A 107 10.94 11.13 -19.48
C VAL A 107 11.55 12.11 -20.49
N ASP A 108 10.86 13.21 -20.78
CA ASP A 108 11.38 14.24 -21.69
C ASP A 108 12.38 15.15 -20.97
N PRO A 109 13.30 15.82 -21.69
CA PRO A 109 14.21 16.78 -21.08
C PRO A 109 13.46 17.89 -20.35
N ASP A 110 13.90 18.24 -19.15
CA ASP A 110 13.31 19.30 -18.35
C ASP A 110 13.53 20.67 -19.03
N ASP A 111 12.44 21.33 -19.37
CA ASP A 111 12.39 22.69 -19.94
C ASP A 111 11.76 23.71 -18.98
N GLY A 112 11.52 23.33 -17.71
CA GLY A 112 10.82 24.13 -16.71
C GLY A 112 9.31 24.24 -16.93
N GLY A 113 8.76 23.52 -17.91
CA GLY A 113 7.33 23.47 -18.22
C GLY A 113 6.52 22.52 -17.33
N LEU A 114 5.21 22.45 -17.61
CA LEU A 114 4.33 21.47 -16.96
C LEU A 114 4.71 20.07 -17.43
N GLN A 115 4.91 19.16 -16.47
CA GLN A 115 5.24 17.77 -16.73
C GLN A 115 4.09 16.85 -16.28
N VAL A 116 3.79 15.84 -17.08
CA VAL A 116 2.81 14.79 -16.81
C VAL A 116 3.56 13.50 -16.48
N THR A 117 3.31 12.96 -15.29
CA THR A 117 3.87 11.66 -14.88
C THR A 117 3.16 10.53 -15.62
N PHE A 118 3.80 9.37 -15.72
CA PHE A 118 3.18 8.23 -16.38
C PHE A 118 1.91 7.77 -15.66
N ILE A 119 1.89 7.83 -14.33
CA ILE A 119 0.70 7.49 -13.54
C ILE A 119 -0.43 8.50 -13.74
N ASP A 120 -0.14 9.80 -13.78
CA ASP A 120 -1.15 10.83 -14.06
C ASP A 120 -1.75 10.67 -15.47
N PHE A 121 -0.92 10.28 -16.44
CA PHE A 121 -1.42 9.95 -17.79
C PHE A 121 -2.38 8.75 -17.79
N ILE A 122 -2.05 7.69 -17.06
CA ILE A 122 -2.89 6.49 -16.96
C ILE A 122 -4.23 6.83 -16.28
N VAL A 123 -4.17 7.49 -15.13
CA VAL A 123 -5.37 7.86 -14.36
C VAL A 123 -6.20 8.90 -15.11
N GLY A 124 -5.56 9.89 -15.73
CA GLY A 124 -6.21 10.94 -16.53
C GLY A 124 -6.99 10.38 -17.73
N HIS A 125 -6.62 9.21 -18.26
CA HIS A 125 -7.39 8.52 -19.30
C HIS A 125 -8.82 8.16 -18.86
N MET A 126 -9.06 8.10 -17.54
CA MET A 126 -10.31 7.63 -16.94
C MET A 126 -11.24 8.76 -16.50
N GLU A 127 -10.74 10.00 -16.42
CA GLU A 127 -11.45 11.14 -15.80
C GLU A 127 -12.72 11.62 -16.55
N ASN A 128 -12.98 11.09 -17.75
CA ASN A 128 -14.14 11.45 -18.59
C ASN A 128 -15.04 10.24 -18.93
N LYS A 129 -14.94 9.15 -18.16
CA LYS A 129 -15.76 7.96 -18.36
C LYS A 129 -17.04 8.05 -17.52
N ASP A 130 -18.10 7.39 -17.97
CA ASP A 130 -19.31 7.23 -17.18
C ASP A 130 -18.98 6.40 -15.94
N ASP A 131 -19.31 6.92 -14.75
CA ASP A 131 -19.04 6.26 -13.48
C ASP A 131 -20.23 5.39 -13.06
N ALA A 132 -19.96 4.28 -12.37
CA ALA A 132 -20.97 3.42 -11.78
C ALA A 132 -20.87 3.52 -10.25
N ALA A 133 -22.00 3.82 -9.61
CA ALA A 133 -22.10 3.99 -8.16
C ALA A 133 -23.22 3.15 -7.54
N ASP A 134 -24.08 2.57 -8.36
CA ASP A 134 -25.22 1.78 -7.91
C ASP A 134 -24.83 0.31 -7.65
N GLU A 135 -25.83 -0.50 -7.29
CA GLU A 135 -25.64 -1.91 -6.96
C GLU A 135 -25.65 -2.83 -8.20
N SER A 136 -25.68 -2.27 -9.41
CA SER A 136 -25.75 -3.03 -10.67
C SER A 136 -24.37 -3.51 -11.12
N ASP A 137 -24.10 -4.80 -10.93
CA ASP A 137 -22.84 -5.40 -11.39
C ASP A 137 -22.61 -5.23 -12.90
N ALA A 138 -23.67 -5.15 -13.71
CA ALA A 138 -23.57 -4.91 -15.15
C ALA A 138 -23.06 -3.49 -15.46
N GLN A 139 -23.52 -2.47 -14.72
CA GLN A 139 -23.02 -1.11 -14.89
C GLN A 139 -21.57 -0.97 -14.43
N TRP A 140 -21.21 -1.65 -13.33
CA TRP A 140 -19.81 -1.69 -12.87
C TRP A 140 -18.89 -2.32 -13.90
N ARG A 141 -19.26 -3.47 -14.48
CA ARG A 141 -18.48 -4.10 -15.55
C ARG A 141 -18.38 -3.21 -16.78
N ALA A 142 -19.49 -2.61 -17.23
CA ALA A 142 -19.48 -1.67 -18.35
C ALA A 142 -18.56 -0.45 -18.09
N CYS A 143 -18.55 0.09 -16.87
CA CYS A 143 -17.65 1.17 -16.47
C CYS A 143 -16.18 0.73 -16.54
N MET A 144 -15.84 -0.46 -16.03
CA MET A 144 -14.46 -0.98 -16.06
C MET A 144 -14.01 -1.38 -17.48
N ASP A 145 -14.92 -1.89 -18.30
CA ASP A 145 -14.69 -2.13 -19.74
C ASP A 145 -14.38 -0.82 -20.47
N ALA A 146 -15.14 0.24 -20.17
CA ALA A 146 -14.89 1.57 -20.72
C ALA A 146 -13.55 2.20 -20.27
N CYS A 147 -13.04 1.78 -19.10
CA CYS A 147 -11.69 2.08 -18.63
C CYS A 147 -10.60 1.17 -19.24
N GLY A 148 -11.01 0.12 -19.96
CA GLY A 148 -10.13 -0.86 -20.60
C GLY A 148 -9.39 -1.76 -19.61
N LEU A 149 -10.02 -2.14 -18.50
CA LEU A 149 -9.46 -3.07 -17.52
C LEU A 149 -9.50 -4.52 -18.02
N SER A 150 -8.52 -5.31 -17.61
CA SER A 150 -8.53 -6.77 -17.82
C SER A 150 -9.62 -7.45 -16.97
N VAL A 151 -10.16 -8.56 -17.47
CA VAL A 151 -11.18 -9.36 -16.76
C VAL A 151 -10.72 -9.74 -15.36
N ASP A 152 -9.47 -10.19 -15.20
CA ASP A 152 -8.93 -10.56 -13.89
C ASP A 152 -8.93 -9.39 -12.90
N THR A 153 -8.64 -8.17 -13.37
CA THR A 153 -8.68 -6.97 -12.53
C THR A 153 -10.12 -6.60 -12.18
N GLN A 154 -11.04 -6.71 -13.13
CA GLN A 154 -12.46 -6.51 -12.88
C GLN A 154 -12.99 -7.49 -11.83
N ASP A 155 -12.67 -8.78 -11.95
CA ASP A 155 -13.12 -9.82 -11.03
C ASP A 155 -12.52 -9.65 -9.63
N ALA A 156 -11.30 -9.11 -9.52
CA ALA A 156 -10.71 -8.76 -8.24
C ALA A 156 -11.41 -7.56 -7.57
N ILE A 157 -11.81 -6.55 -8.35
CA ILE A 157 -12.59 -5.40 -7.84
C ILE A 157 -14.00 -5.85 -7.44
N MET A 158 -14.63 -6.71 -8.25
CA MET A 158 -16.02 -7.17 -8.11
C MET A 158 -16.20 -8.38 -7.18
N ASP A 159 -15.16 -8.77 -6.44
CA ASP A 159 -15.25 -9.94 -5.56
C ASP A 159 -16.43 -9.81 -4.57
N PRO A 160 -17.40 -10.75 -4.58
CA PRO A 160 -18.63 -10.66 -3.79
C PRO A 160 -18.44 -10.51 -2.28
N HIS A 161 -17.31 -10.95 -1.71
CA HIS A 161 -17.01 -10.78 -0.29
C HIS A 161 -16.86 -9.29 0.09
N PHE A 162 -16.57 -8.45 -0.90
CA PHE A 162 -16.30 -7.03 -0.73
C PHE A 162 -17.43 -6.14 -1.24
N THR A 163 -18.58 -6.67 -1.66
CA THR A 163 -19.69 -5.85 -2.21
C THR A 163 -20.08 -4.69 -1.31
N TYR A 164 -20.18 -4.90 0.01
CA TYR A 164 -20.55 -3.82 0.94
C TYR A 164 -19.52 -2.68 0.96
N LEU A 165 -18.22 -3.02 0.93
CA LEU A 165 -17.13 -2.05 0.89
C LEU A 165 -16.92 -1.44 -0.50
N ARG A 166 -17.02 -2.23 -1.57
CA ARG A 166 -17.01 -1.79 -2.96
C ARG A 166 -18.04 -0.68 -3.17
N LEU A 167 -19.25 -0.83 -2.65
CA LEU A 167 -20.30 0.20 -2.75
C LEU A 167 -20.12 1.39 -1.78
N SER A 168 -18.99 1.48 -1.07
CA SER A 168 -18.66 2.68 -0.28
C SER A 168 -18.04 3.81 -1.10
N SER A 169 -17.58 3.50 -2.32
CA SER A 169 -17.08 4.45 -3.30
C SER A 169 -17.58 4.08 -4.70
N SER A 170 -17.27 4.90 -5.70
CA SER A 170 -17.67 4.65 -7.07
C SER A 170 -16.73 3.71 -7.80
N CYS A 171 -17.15 3.18 -8.94
CA CYS A 171 -16.34 2.30 -9.76
C CYS A 171 -15.05 2.98 -10.19
N LEU A 172 -15.10 4.19 -10.75
CA LEU A 172 -13.89 4.93 -11.14
C LEU A 172 -12.94 5.18 -9.96
N SER A 173 -13.48 5.42 -8.76
CA SER A 173 -12.66 5.58 -7.57
C SER A 173 -11.86 4.30 -7.26
N TRP A 174 -12.47 3.12 -7.32
CA TRP A 174 -11.76 1.86 -7.08
C TRP A 174 -10.83 1.46 -8.22
N VAL A 175 -11.19 1.77 -9.46
CA VAL A 175 -10.30 1.57 -10.61
C VAL A 175 -9.02 2.40 -10.43
N ARG A 176 -9.16 3.69 -10.14
CA ARG A 176 -8.04 4.60 -9.87
C ARG A 176 -7.19 4.11 -8.71
N ASP A 177 -7.80 3.80 -7.57
CA ASP A 177 -7.09 3.30 -6.38
C ASP A 177 -6.33 2.01 -6.68
N THR A 178 -6.91 1.09 -7.47
CA THR A 178 -6.24 -0.17 -7.87
C THR A 178 -4.99 0.10 -8.72
N ILE A 179 -5.09 0.99 -9.71
CA ILE A 179 -4.00 1.32 -10.61
C ILE A 179 -2.87 2.04 -9.88
N GLU A 180 -3.21 3.06 -9.07
CA GLU A 180 -2.25 3.82 -8.26
C GLU A 180 -1.52 2.88 -7.30
N MET A 181 -2.24 2.00 -6.61
CA MET A 181 -1.67 1.01 -5.70
C MET A 181 -0.69 0.06 -6.42
N ARG A 182 -1.09 -0.51 -7.57
CA ARG A 182 -0.23 -1.44 -8.34
C ARG A 182 1.03 -0.74 -8.88
N TYR A 183 0.88 0.49 -9.38
CA TYR A 183 2.00 1.28 -9.85
C TYR A 183 2.98 1.64 -8.72
N ALA A 184 2.45 2.07 -7.57
CA ALA A 184 3.26 2.36 -6.38
C ALA A 184 4.01 1.11 -5.88
N GLY A 185 3.40 -0.07 -6.02
CA GLY A 185 4.04 -1.36 -5.79
C GLY A 185 5.30 -1.59 -6.62
N LEU A 186 5.24 -1.34 -7.94
CA LEU A 186 6.42 -1.40 -8.82
C LEU A 186 7.50 -0.40 -8.40
N GLN A 187 7.12 0.80 -7.98
CA GLN A 187 8.06 1.79 -7.44
C GLN A 187 8.73 1.30 -6.14
N ASP A 188 8.00 0.58 -5.28
CA ASP A 188 8.56 -0.02 -4.06
C ASP A 188 9.53 -1.16 -4.36
N ILE A 189 9.22 -1.99 -5.36
CA ILE A 189 10.15 -3.01 -5.87
C ILE A 189 11.43 -2.35 -6.39
N GLN A 190 11.29 -1.28 -7.18
CA GLN A 190 12.42 -0.54 -7.71
C GLN A 190 13.30 0.08 -6.63
N ARG A 191 12.68 0.72 -5.63
CA ARG A 191 13.41 1.25 -4.47
C ARG A 191 14.14 0.14 -3.72
N THR A 192 13.47 -0.98 -3.46
CA THR A 192 14.06 -2.12 -2.73
C THR A 192 15.25 -2.72 -3.49
N SER A 193 15.15 -2.85 -4.82
CA SER A 193 16.24 -3.32 -5.67
C SER A 193 17.46 -2.40 -5.63
N ARG A 194 17.25 -1.08 -5.67
CA ARG A 194 18.33 -0.10 -5.53
C ARG A 194 19.02 -0.19 -4.17
N VAL A 195 18.28 -0.43 -3.08
CA VAL A 195 18.87 -0.65 -1.75
C VAL A 195 19.76 -1.89 -1.74
N ARG A 196 19.29 -3.03 -2.28
CA ARG A 196 20.11 -4.25 -2.39
C ARG A 196 21.38 -4.04 -3.21
N GLU A 197 21.28 -3.30 -4.32
CA GLU A 197 22.46 -2.94 -5.12
C GLU A 197 23.46 -2.09 -4.33
N MET A 198 23.00 -1.10 -3.56
CA MET A 198 23.90 -0.31 -2.70
C MET A 198 24.61 -1.19 -1.67
N GLU A 199 23.92 -2.18 -1.09
CA GLU A 199 24.53 -3.14 -0.16
C GLU A 199 25.57 -4.02 -0.85
N LEU A 200 25.27 -4.55 -2.05
CA LEU A 200 26.22 -5.34 -2.85
C LEU A 200 27.50 -4.53 -3.16
N ARG A 201 27.36 -3.25 -3.53
CA ARG A 201 28.51 -2.35 -3.75
C ARG A 201 29.31 -2.12 -2.48
N ARG A 202 28.64 -1.91 -1.34
CA ARG A 202 29.29 -1.76 -0.02
C ARG A 202 30.07 -3.01 0.37
N MET A 203 29.52 -4.20 0.14
CA MET A 203 30.20 -5.47 0.41
C MET A 203 31.44 -5.66 -0.47
N ALA A 204 31.34 -5.35 -1.77
CA ALA A 204 32.47 -5.42 -2.69
C ALA A 204 33.61 -4.43 -2.35
N SER A 205 33.28 -3.31 -1.69
CA SER A 205 34.25 -2.27 -1.33
C SER A 205 34.96 -2.49 0.00
N ARG A 206 34.62 -3.53 0.78
CA ARG A 206 35.27 -3.82 2.07
C ARG A 206 36.65 -4.46 1.83
N PRO A 207 37.76 -3.79 2.18
CA PRO A 207 39.10 -4.38 2.08
C PRO A 207 39.26 -5.42 3.19
N GLY A 208 39.53 -6.69 2.86
CA GLY A 208 40.07 -7.65 3.84
C GLY A 208 39.54 -9.08 3.86
N ALA A 209 38.58 -9.50 3.03
CA ALA A 209 38.05 -10.88 3.11
C ALA A 209 38.87 -11.94 2.33
N HIS A 210 40.00 -11.57 1.70
CA HIS A 210 40.80 -12.49 0.89
C HIS A 210 42.31 -12.56 1.22
N GLN A 211 42.73 -12.13 2.42
CA GLN A 211 44.13 -12.35 2.87
C GLN A 211 44.18 -12.94 4.29
N GLY A 212 44.35 -14.26 4.34
CA GLY A 212 44.52 -15.09 5.54
C GLY A 212 43.77 -16.40 5.31
N GLU A 213 44.37 -17.55 5.00
CA GLU A 213 45.66 -18.08 5.43
C GLU A 213 46.30 -18.92 4.30
N GLN A 214 47.39 -18.40 3.72
CA GLN A 214 48.44 -19.20 3.09
C GLN A 214 49.78 -18.65 3.59
N ARG A 215 50.28 -19.23 4.69
CA ARG A 215 51.66 -19.25 5.21
C ARG A 215 51.56 -19.65 6.69
N GLY A 216 52.26 -20.63 7.23
CA GLY A 216 53.35 -21.48 6.74
C GLY A 216 53.63 -22.53 7.82
N GLY A 217 54.26 -23.64 7.43
CA GLY A 217 54.41 -24.83 8.26
C GLY A 217 55.22 -24.66 9.55
N SER A 218 54.95 -25.57 10.48
CA SER A 218 55.95 -26.09 11.41
C SER A 218 55.68 -27.57 11.64
N GLN A 219 56.76 -28.34 11.64
CA GLN A 219 56.85 -29.78 11.76
C GLN A 219 56.42 -30.29 13.15
N GLY A 220 55.86 -31.50 13.20
CA GLY A 220 55.71 -32.30 14.43
C GLY A 220 54.84 -33.53 14.18
N GLY A 221 55.48 -34.71 14.07
CA GLY A 221 54.82 -35.97 13.74
C GLY A 221 54.25 -36.77 14.93
N TYR A 222 53.72 -37.96 14.57
CA TYR A 222 53.13 -39.06 15.38
C TYR A 222 51.68 -38.76 15.85
N THR A 223 50.66 -39.60 15.69
CA THR A 223 50.52 -41.06 15.50
C THR A 223 49.09 -41.38 15.00
N LEU A 224 48.90 -42.56 14.37
CA LEU A 224 47.60 -43.14 14.05
C LEU A 224 46.76 -43.39 15.32
N ASP A 225 45.48 -43.04 15.28
CA ASP A 225 44.43 -43.99 15.68
C ASP A 225 43.04 -43.63 15.14
N SER A 226 42.24 -44.69 14.98
CA SER A 226 40.97 -44.76 14.29
C SER A 226 39.78 -44.29 15.12
N ALA A 227 38.69 -44.00 14.40
CA ALA A 227 37.29 -43.90 14.83
C ALA A 227 36.73 -42.53 15.27
N SER A 228 35.52 -42.28 14.75
CA SER A 228 34.48 -41.34 15.20
C SER A 228 34.39 -40.04 14.41
N LEU A 229 33.62 -40.09 13.32
CA LEU A 229 32.94 -38.95 12.70
C LEU A 229 31.91 -38.37 13.69
N PRO A 230 31.97 -37.06 14.02
CA PRO A 230 30.78 -36.31 14.36
C PRO A 230 30.31 -35.57 13.10
N ALA A 231 29.07 -35.85 12.69
CA ALA A 231 28.35 -35.06 11.72
C ALA A 231 28.23 -33.62 12.26
N ALA A 232 29.10 -32.73 11.76
CA ALA A 232 29.02 -31.31 12.01
C ALA A 232 27.80 -30.75 11.27
N THR A 233 26.69 -30.67 11.98
CA THR A 233 25.54 -29.79 11.71
C THR A 233 25.98 -28.34 11.89
N GLY A 234 26.82 -27.88 10.98
CA GLY A 234 27.32 -26.50 10.88
C GLY A 234 26.71 -25.81 9.68
N GLN A 235 25.39 -25.89 9.49
CA GLN A 235 24.67 -24.87 8.71
C GLN A 235 24.66 -23.59 9.54
N GLU A 236 25.81 -22.90 9.57
CA GLU A 236 25.79 -21.48 9.81
C GLU A 236 24.84 -20.89 8.78
N LYS A 237 23.73 -20.34 9.30
CA LYS A 237 22.78 -19.52 8.57
C LYS A 237 23.57 -18.46 7.82
N ARG A 238 23.94 -18.72 6.58
CA ARG A 238 24.16 -17.67 5.57
C ARG A 238 22.84 -16.94 5.48
N ARG A 239 22.67 -15.93 6.34
CA ARG A 239 21.56 -15.00 6.25
C ARG A 239 21.65 -14.42 4.85
N SER A 240 20.59 -14.61 4.07
CA SER A 240 20.50 -13.98 2.77
C SER A 240 20.73 -12.48 2.94
N ILE A 241 21.25 -11.81 1.91
CA ILE A 241 21.47 -10.36 1.90
C ILE A 241 20.19 -9.61 2.33
N SER A 242 19.02 -10.16 2.00
CA SER A 242 17.73 -9.66 2.47
C SER A 242 17.54 -9.71 4.00
N GLY A 243 18.07 -10.73 4.68
CA GLY A 243 18.09 -10.85 6.14
C GLY A 243 19.04 -9.88 6.84
N GLN A 244 19.90 -9.18 6.09
CA GLN A 244 20.64 -8.01 6.58
C GLN A 244 19.88 -6.71 6.30
N GLN A 245 19.16 -6.63 5.18
CA GLN A 245 18.18 -5.56 4.89
C GLN A 245 17.11 -5.45 6.00
N GLN A 246 16.80 -6.57 6.67
CA GLN A 246 15.93 -6.66 7.87
C GLN A 246 16.39 -5.81 9.06
N GLN A 247 17.68 -5.53 9.24
CA GLN A 247 18.16 -4.76 10.40
C GLN A 247 18.04 -3.25 10.22
N GLY A 248 17.57 -2.77 9.05
CA GLY A 248 17.70 -1.37 8.66
C GLY A 248 16.46 -0.73 8.07
N THR A 249 15.25 -1.28 8.22
CA THR A 249 14.03 -0.53 7.85
C THR A 249 13.33 0.03 9.09
N PRO A 250 13.68 1.27 9.46
CA PRO A 250 12.87 2.15 10.29
C PRO A 250 11.35 1.92 10.26
N GLY A 251 10.77 1.57 11.41
CA GLY A 251 9.33 1.67 11.68
C GLY A 251 8.40 0.59 11.12
N VAL A 252 8.89 -0.34 10.28
CA VAL A 252 8.10 -1.52 9.85
C VAL A 252 8.38 -2.69 10.78
N ALA A 253 7.33 -3.28 11.34
CA ALA A 253 7.49 -4.43 12.22
C ALA A 253 7.91 -5.67 11.41
N LEU A 254 8.85 -6.46 11.95
CA LEU A 254 9.20 -7.79 11.42
C LEU A 254 8.08 -8.82 11.61
N ASP A 255 7.08 -8.45 12.41
CA ASP A 255 5.96 -9.29 12.75
C ASP A 255 4.81 -9.03 11.77
N VAL A 256 4.13 -10.08 11.33
CA VAL A 256 2.89 -9.97 10.53
C VAL A 256 1.71 -9.57 11.40
N TRP A 257 0.62 -9.14 10.78
CA TRP A 257 -0.58 -8.62 11.47
C TRP A 257 -1.21 -9.59 12.48
N SER A 258 -1.13 -10.89 12.22
CA SER A 258 -1.61 -11.99 13.06
C SER A 258 -0.63 -12.42 14.16
N SER A 259 0.55 -11.81 14.25
CA SER A 259 1.54 -12.12 15.28
C SER A 259 1.05 -11.80 16.70
N ALA A 260 1.63 -12.48 17.69
CA ALA A 260 1.36 -12.17 19.10
C ALA A 260 1.67 -10.70 19.45
N ARG A 261 2.71 -10.11 18.84
CA ARG A 261 3.07 -8.71 19.07
C ARG A 261 2.07 -7.74 18.46
N ALA A 262 1.58 -8.03 17.25
CA ALA A 262 0.52 -7.24 16.63
C ALA A 262 -0.77 -7.33 17.48
N ILE A 263 -1.16 -8.53 17.92
CA ILE A 263 -2.30 -8.72 18.83
C ILE A 263 -2.11 -7.95 20.14
N ALA A 264 -0.94 -8.03 20.77
CA ALA A 264 -0.66 -7.27 22.00
C ALA A 264 -0.74 -5.75 21.77
N SER A 265 -0.32 -5.27 20.59
CA SER A 265 -0.40 -3.84 20.27
C SER A 265 -1.83 -3.32 20.12
N ARG A 266 -2.81 -4.20 19.86
CA ARG A 266 -4.23 -3.84 19.73
C ARG A 266 -4.86 -3.44 21.06
N ASN A 267 -4.30 -3.92 22.18
CA ASN A 267 -4.85 -3.76 23.52
C ASN A 267 -3.84 -3.08 24.45
N ALA A 268 -3.20 -1.99 24.00
CA ALA A 268 -2.23 -1.24 24.80
C ALA A 268 -2.94 -0.45 25.92
N PRO A 269 -2.79 -0.82 27.21
CA PRO A 269 -3.49 -0.14 28.30
C PRO A 269 -3.06 1.33 28.39
N GLY A 270 -4.01 2.25 28.56
CA GLY A 270 -3.77 3.69 28.60
C GLY A 270 -3.63 4.36 27.23
N TYR A 271 -3.84 3.62 26.15
CA TYR A 271 -3.80 4.14 24.79
C TYR A 271 -5.11 3.86 24.04
N THR A 272 -5.46 4.78 23.15
CA THR A 272 -6.43 4.57 22.08
C THR A 272 -5.64 4.14 20.85
N VAL A 273 -5.87 2.92 20.38
CA VAL A 273 -5.20 2.37 19.20
C VAL A 273 -6.05 2.68 17.97
N LEU A 274 -5.47 3.41 17.03
CA LEU A 274 -6.09 3.79 15.77
C LEU A 274 -5.45 3.03 14.62
N TYR A 275 -6.26 2.60 13.67
CA TYR A 275 -5.86 1.72 12.57
C TYR A 275 -6.09 2.36 11.21
N LYS A 276 -5.26 1.98 10.23
CA LYS A 276 -5.47 2.27 8.81
C LYS A 276 -4.93 1.13 7.95
N GLY A 277 -5.80 0.47 7.18
CA GLY A 277 -5.40 -0.48 6.15
C GLY A 277 -5.06 0.27 4.85
N MET A 278 -3.89 0.01 4.27
CA MET A 278 -3.42 0.68 3.04
C MET A 278 -2.32 -0.12 2.35
N ASP A 279 -1.95 0.26 1.13
CA ASP A 279 -0.76 -0.31 0.49
C ASP A 279 0.53 0.15 1.18
N GLN A 280 1.55 -0.71 1.15
CA GLN A 280 2.83 -0.43 1.78
C GLN A 280 3.62 0.66 1.06
N ALA A 281 3.46 0.80 -0.26
CA ALA A 281 4.23 1.75 -1.04
C ALA A 281 3.96 3.20 -0.59
N ARG A 282 2.73 3.51 -0.19
CA ARG A 282 2.32 4.77 0.46
C ARG A 282 2.92 5.01 1.85
N THR A 283 3.60 4.05 2.45
CA THR A 283 4.38 4.28 3.68
C THR A 283 5.83 4.69 3.39
N ASN A 284 6.21 4.86 2.11
CA ASN A 284 7.55 5.31 1.76
C ASN A 284 7.84 6.71 2.30
N GLY A 285 8.97 6.88 2.99
CA GLY A 285 9.33 8.14 3.65
C GLY A 285 8.53 8.44 4.92
N LEU A 286 7.59 7.58 5.32
CA LEU A 286 6.87 7.72 6.58
C LEU A 286 7.84 7.75 7.76
N PHE A 287 8.90 6.95 7.70
CA PHE A 287 9.97 6.91 8.68
C PHE A 287 11.28 7.46 8.09
N ASP A 288 12.08 8.13 8.92
CA ASP A 288 13.46 8.50 8.60
C ASP A 288 14.41 7.29 8.66
N GLU A 289 15.72 7.49 8.46
CA GLU A 289 16.71 6.41 8.55
C GLU A 289 16.88 5.82 9.96
N ALA A 290 16.40 6.50 11.01
CA ALA A 290 16.55 6.12 12.40
C ALA A 290 15.36 5.33 12.97
N GLY A 291 14.23 5.24 12.26
CA GLY A 291 13.01 4.63 12.80
C GLY A 291 11.95 5.62 13.21
N ALA A 292 12.26 6.92 13.23
CA ALA A 292 11.36 7.93 13.71
C ALA A 292 10.41 8.37 12.59
N LEU A 293 9.19 8.73 12.97
CA LEU A 293 8.21 9.29 12.05
C LEU A 293 8.73 10.59 11.44
N SER A 294 8.72 10.68 10.11
CA SER A 294 9.25 11.80 9.35
C SER A 294 8.15 12.45 8.51
N ASN A 295 7.69 11.78 7.45
CA ASN A 295 6.71 12.36 6.52
C ASN A 295 5.30 11.78 6.75
N LEU A 296 4.53 12.44 7.62
CA LEU A 296 3.11 12.10 7.82
C LEU A 296 2.23 12.32 6.58
N SER A 297 2.64 13.17 5.64
CA SER A 297 1.81 13.53 4.47
C SER A 297 1.37 12.32 3.66
N THR A 298 2.13 11.22 3.72
CA THR A 298 1.81 9.99 3.00
C THR A 298 0.55 9.28 3.53
N LEU A 299 0.09 9.66 4.73
CA LEU A 299 -1.13 9.16 5.35
C LEU A 299 -2.36 10.02 5.09
N LEU A 300 -2.23 11.17 4.41
CA LEU A 300 -3.35 12.04 4.10
C LEU A 300 -4.35 11.39 3.14
N SER A 301 -5.62 11.70 3.35
CA SER A 301 -6.69 11.49 2.36
C SER A 301 -7.01 12.83 1.70
N SER A 302 -7.14 12.85 0.38
CA SER A 302 -7.48 14.06 -0.40
C SER A 302 -8.94 14.49 -0.18
N ALA A 303 -9.24 15.74 -0.53
CA ALA A 303 -10.59 16.28 -0.55
C ALA A 303 -11.27 16.05 -1.92
N PRO A 304 -12.62 16.00 -1.98
CA PRO A 304 -13.55 16.02 -0.86
C PRO A 304 -13.47 14.72 -0.04
N SER A 305 -13.79 14.84 1.24
CA SER A 305 -13.75 13.77 2.24
C SER A 305 -14.91 13.97 3.22
N ASP A 306 -15.07 13.04 4.17
CA ASP A 306 -16.21 13.01 5.10
C ASP A 306 -16.45 14.30 5.85
N PHE A 307 -15.37 14.94 6.30
CA PHE A 307 -15.43 16.11 7.18
C PHE A 307 -14.71 17.33 6.58
N SER A 308 -14.33 17.26 5.30
CA SER A 308 -13.71 18.38 4.60
C SER A 308 -13.96 18.34 3.09
N SER A 309 -14.46 19.46 2.55
CA SER A 309 -14.66 19.66 1.11
C SER A 309 -13.40 20.08 0.36
N THR A 310 -12.37 20.58 1.05
CA THR A 310 -11.23 21.28 0.40
C THR A 310 -9.85 20.95 0.97
N ARG A 311 -9.77 20.51 2.22
CA ARG A 311 -8.52 20.15 2.90
C ARG A 311 -8.33 18.65 2.94
N ALA A 312 -7.09 18.22 2.77
CA ALA A 312 -6.69 16.86 3.09
C ALA A 312 -6.66 16.67 4.61
N LEU A 313 -7.08 15.50 5.10
CA LEU A 313 -7.12 15.17 6.53
C LEU A 313 -6.53 13.78 6.79
N PHE A 314 -6.14 13.49 8.03
CA PHE A 314 -5.72 12.16 8.46
C PHE A 314 -6.92 11.38 8.97
N TYR A 315 -7.19 10.23 8.35
CA TYR A 315 -8.30 9.36 8.69
C TYR A 315 -7.80 8.05 9.28
N PHE A 316 -8.28 7.73 10.49
CA PHE A 316 -8.05 6.45 11.16
C PHE A 316 -9.34 5.94 11.79
N THR A 317 -9.39 4.65 12.11
CA THR A 317 -10.53 4.02 12.81
C THR A 317 -10.05 3.31 14.08
N PRO A 318 -10.77 3.34 15.21
CA PRO A 318 -10.45 2.50 16.35
C PRO A 318 -10.90 1.04 16.11
N ASP A 319 -11.72 0.80 15.09
CA ASP A 319 -12.33 -0.49 14.81
C ASP A 319 -11.38 -1.36 13.97
N VAL A 320 -10.67 -2.27 14.64
CA VAL A 320 -9.70 -3.15 13.99
C VAL A 320 -10.27 -3.93 12.80
N LYS A 321 -11.54 -4.35 12.89
CA LYS A 321 -12.25 -5.08 11.83
C LYS A 321 -12.48 -4.23 10.58
N VAL A 322 -12.64 -2.91 10.75
CA VAL A 322 -12.77 -1.99 9.61
C VAL A 322 -11.42 -1.92 8.87
N ALA A 323 -10.31 -1.75 9.59
CA ALA A 323 -8.99 -1.75 8.99
C ALA A 323 -8.65 -3.08 8.28
N GLU A 324 -9.01 -4.22 8.90
CA GLU A 324 -8.86 -5.56 8.29
C GLU A 324 -9.71 -5.72 7.02
N TYR A 325 -10.92 -5.15 6.98
CA TYR A 325 -11.77 -5.20 5.78
C TYR A 325 -11.16 -4.41 4.61
N TYR A 326 -10.70 -3.18 4.87
CA TYR A 326 -10.01 -2.37 3.86
C TYR A 326 -8.70 -3.03 3.39
N ALA A 327 -7.89 -3.55 4.32
CA ALA A 327 -6.65 -4.26 3.98
C ALA A 327 -6.92 -5.53 3.17
N SER A 328 -7.95 -6.30 3.51
CA SER A 328 -8.36 -7.48 2.74
C SER A 328 -8.77 -7.11 1.32
N TYR A 329 -9.55 -6.04 1.15
CA TYR A 329 -9.99 -5.62 -0.17
C TYR A 329 -8.84 -5.08 -1.03
N ALA A 330 -7.93 -4.30 -0.44
CA ALA A 330 -6.69 -3.91 -1.09
C ALA A 330 -5.89 -5.16 -1.52
N LYS A 331 -5.69 -6.11 -0.60
CA LYS A 331 -4.90 -7.32 -0.86
C LYS A 331 -5.51 -8.22 -1.94
N ARG A 332 -6.84 -8.24 -2.05
CA ARG A 332 -7.56 -8.99 -3.09
C ARG A 332 -7.31 -8.43 -4.49
N ARG A 333 -7.11 -7.12 -4.59
CA ARG A 333 -6.88 -6.38 -5.85
C ARG A 333 -5.41 -6.28 -6.26
N THR A 334 -4.49 -6.68 -5.39
CA THR A 334 -3.04 -6.70 -5.65
C THR A 334 -2.53 -8.09 -6.00
N GLU A 335 -1.41 -8.15 -6.73
CA GLU A 335 -0.72 -9.41 -7.02
C GLU A 335 0.66 -9.47 -6.36
N CYS A 336 1.48 -8.43 -6.56
CA CYS A 336 2.86 -8.34 -6.06
C CYS A 336 3.04 -7.29 -4.95
N GLU A 337 2.02 -6.46 -4.76
CA GLU A 337 2.05 -5.34 -3.85
C GLU A 337 1.81 -5.79 -2.42
N SER A 338 2.59 -5.23 -1.51
CA SER A 338 2.38 -5.49 -0.09
C SER A 338 1.32 -4.54 0.45
N VAL A 339 0.42 -5.08 1.27
CA VAL A 339 -0.61 -4.33 1.98
C VAL A 339 -0.24 -4.38 3.45
N VAL A 340 -0.52 -3.30 4.17
CA VAL A 340 -0.19 -3.16 5.58
C VAL A 340 -1.37 -2.64 6.38
N ILE A 341 -1.37 -2.94 7.67
CA ILE A 341 -2.20 -2.26 8.66
C ILE A 341 -1.27 -1.42 9.53
N LEU A 342 -1.47 -0.11 9.46
CA LEU A 342 -0.84 0.87 10.34
C LEU A 342 -1.59 0.92 11.65
N CYS A 343 -0.86 0.84 12.77
CA CYS A 343 -1.36 0.97 14.13
C CYS A 343 -0.72 2.18 14.78
N LEU A 344 -1.54 3.11 15.24
CA LEU A 344 -1.14 4.34 15.90
C LEU A 344 -1.68 4.33 17.33
N CYS A 345 -0.81 4.19 18.32
CA CYS A 345 -1.22 4.24 19.73
C CYS A 345 -1.11 5.68 20.26
N ILE A 346 -2.25 6.31 20.53
CA ILE A 346 -2.33 7.66 21.11
C ILE A 346 -2.65 7.54 22.60
N PRO A 347 -1.87 8.16 23.51
CA PRO A 347 -2.20 8.17 24.94
C PRO A 347 -3.62 8.71 25.18
N ASN A 348 -4.42 8.02 26.01
CA ASN A 348 -5.77 8.47 26.33
C ASN A 348 -5.77 9.89 26.92
N ALA A 349 -4.80 10.18 27.79
CA ALA A 349 -4.60 11.49 28.38
C ALA A 349 -4.40 12.61 27.33
N ALA A 350 -3.81 12.30 26.17
CA ALA A 350 -3.63 13.29 25.10
C ALA A 350 -4.95 13.66 24.42
N ILE A 351 -5.87 12.70 24.28
CA ILE A 351 -7.21 12.93 23.74
C ILE A 351 -8.09 13.61 24.80
N GLU A 352 -7.99 13.18 26.06
CA GLU A 352 -8.72 13.73 27.20
C GLU A 352 -8.31 15.17 27.55
N ALA A 353 -7.07 15.55 27.27
CA ALA A 353 -6.58 16.91 27.46
C ALA A 353 -7.15 17.92 26.45
N LEU A 354 -7.70 17.46 25.32
CA LEU A 354 -8.34 18.33 24.34
C LEU A 354 -9.70 18.80 24.87
N SER A 355 -9.91 20.11 24.88
CA SER A 355 -11.20 20.74 25.13
C SER A 355 -11.80 21.31 23.84
N GLU A 356 -13.08 21.65 23.84
CA GLU A 356 -13.61 22.44 22.73
C GLU A 356 -12.89 23.80 22.66
N PRO A 357 -12.55 24.31 21.46
CA PRO A 357 -12.97 23.83 20.14
C PRO A 357 -12.07 22.76 19.48
N ASP A 358 -10.94 22.40 20.10
CA ASP A 358 -9.88 21.57 19.48
C ASP A 358 -10.32 20.12 19.25
N ILE A 359 -11.24 19.61 20.08
CA ILE A 359 -11.90 18.32 19.86
C ILE A 359 -13.37 18.51 19.55
N ARG A 360 -13.86 17.78 18.54
CA ARG A 360 -15.29 17.71 18.20
C ARG A 360 -15.76 16.27 18.10
N ARG A 361 -16.98 16.02 18.56
CA ARG A 361 -17.62 14.70 18.49
C ARG A 361 -18.92 14.81 17.70
N LEU A 362 -19.06 13.96 16.70
CA LEU A 362 -20.17 13.99 15.75
C LEU A 362 -20.69 12.58 15.49
N SER A 363 -21.83 12.24 16.08
CA SER A 363 -22.45 10.94 15.89
C SER A 363 -23.72 11.03 15.05
N TRP A 364 -23.95 10.00 14.25
CA TRP A 364 -25.30 9.68 13.78
C TRP A 364 -26.25 9.48 14.97
N PRO A 365 -27.53 9.90 14.91
CA PRO A 365 -28.25 10.53 13.79
C PRO A 365 -28.31 12.08 13.86
N SER A 366 -27.35 12.75 14.49
CA SER A 366 -27.43 14.21 14.69
C SER A 366 -27.52 15.00 13.38
N ASN A 367 -28.30 16.10 13.39
CA ASN A 367 -28.45 16.98 12.23
C ASN A 367 -27.10 17.61 11.82
N ASP A 368 -26.25 17.94 12.80
CA ASP A 368 -24.92 18.47 12.54
C ASP A 368 -24.03 17.47 11.79
N TRP A 369 -24.06 16.18 12.16
CA TRP A 369 -23.32 15.15 11.44
C TRP A 369 -23.83 15.00 10.00
N LYS A 370 -25.16 14.89 9.82
CA LYS A 370 -25.77 14.70 8.49
C LYS A 370 -25.42 15.85 7.55
N GLU A 371 -25.59 17.09 8.01
CA GLU A 371 -25.32 18.26 7.18
C GLU A 371 -23.84 18.48 6.94
N LEU A 372 -22.97 18.23 7.92
CA LEU A 372 -21.53 18.34 7.71
C LEU A 372 -21.08 17.38 6.62
N VAL A 373 -21.41 16.09 6.75
CA VAL A 373 -21.02 15.06 5.77
C VAL A 373 -21.56 15.39 4.39
N TRP A 374 -22.86 15.68 4.27
CA TRP A 374 -23.48 16.01 2.99
C TRP A 374 -22.83 17.23 2.34
N ARG A 375 -22.59 18.31 3.08
CA ARG A 375 -21.94 19.52 2.53
C ARG A 375 -20.48 19.28 2.15
N CYS A 376 -19.73 18.52 2.95
CA CYS A 376 -18.34 18.19 2.65
C CYS A 376 -18.23 17.35 1.37
N ARG A 377 -19.05 16.29 1.26
CA ARG A 377 -19.12 15.38 0.11
C ARG A 377 -19.66 16.05 -1.16
N THR A 378 -20.57 17.02 -1.03
CA THR A 378 -21.11 17.81 -2.17
C THR A 378 -20.37 19.12 -2.45
N ARG A 379 -19.26 19.37 -1.74
CA ARG A 379 -18.45 20.60 -1.83
C ARG A 379 -19.23 21.91 -1.61
N GLN A 380 -20.30 21.85 -0.82
CA GLN A 380 -21.05 23.04 -0.45
C GLN A 380 -20.38 23.83 0.67
N ALA A 381 -20.69 25.13 0.74
CA ALA A 381 -20.22 25.98 1.83
C ALA A 381 -20.82 25.56 3.17
N LEU A 382 -19.99 25.54 4.22
CA LEU A 382 -20.44 25.22 5.58
C LEU A 382 -21.12 26.44 6.24
N PRO A 383 -22.32 26.26 6.83
CA PRO A 383 -22.98 27.28 7.63
C PRO A 383 -22.13 27.58 8.87
N THR A 384 -22.28 28.79 9.43
CA THR A 384 -21.43 29.30 10.52
C THR A 384 -21.32 28.31 11.69
N ARG A 385 -22.41 27.68 12.11
CA ARG A 385 -22.40 26.70 13.23
C ARG A 385 -21.57 25.45 12.97
N LEU A 386 -21.38 25.06 11.70
CA LEU A 386 -20.58 23.88 11.32
C LEU A 386 -19.11 24.21 11.04
N ARG A 387 -18.74 25.50 10.97
CA ARG A 387 -17.35 25.91 10.70
C ARG A 387 -16.40 25.53 11.84
N SER A 388 -16.91 25.33 13.05
CA SER A 388 -16.13 24.84 14.19
C SER A 388 -15.52 23.45 13.94
N TYR A 389 -16.21 22.56 13.22
CA TYR A 389 -15.70 21.23 12.88
C TYR A 389 -14.51 21.29 11.91
N ARG A 390 -14.53 22.24 10.97
CA ARG A 390 -13.42 22.47 10.03
C ARG A 390 -12.13 22.93 10.72
N ASN A 391 -12.25 23.56 11.88
CA ASN A 391 -11.13 24.12 12.63
C ASN A 391 -10.72 23.25 13.83
N ALA A 392 -11.37 22.11 14.05
CA ALA A 392 -10.99 21.20 15.12
C ALA A 392 -9.69 20.49 14.78
N LEU A 393 -8.80 20.36 15.77
CA LEU A 393 -7.60 19.54 15.68
C LEU A 393 -7.96 18.06 15.47
N LEU A 394 -8.92 17.57 16.26
CA LEU A 394 -9.42 16.19 16.22
C LEU A 394 -10.96 16.17 16.13
N THR A 395 -11.49 15.54 15.09
CA THR A 395 -12.91 15.19 14.99
C THR A 395 -13.08 13.68 15.15
N ILE A 396 -13.88 13.27 16.14
CA ILE A 396 -14.29 11.87 16.31
C ILE A 396 -15.73 11.76 15.84
N GLY A 397 -16.00 10.92 14.85
CA GLY A 397 -17.37 10.80 14.36
C GLY A 397 -17.71 9.51 13.67
N THR A 398 -18.99 9.34 13.39
CA THR A 398 -19.51 8.21 12.62
C THR A 398 -18.93 8.24 11.21
N THR A 399 -18.48 7.07 10.72
CA THR A 399 -17.93 6.92 9.38
C THR A 399 -19.06 6.83 8.35
N PRO A 400 -19.19 7.79 7.42
CA PRO A 400 -20.15 7.69 6.34
C PRO A 400 -19.72 6.63 5.32
N ARG A 401 -20.67 6.25 4.50
CA ARG A 401 -20.57 5.30 3.38
C ARG A 401 -21.28 5.93 2.18
N ARG A 402 -21.06 5.33 1.01
CA ARG A 402 -21.58 5.70 -0.31
C ARG A 402 -20.69 6.71 -1.04
N PRO A 403 -20.63 6.63 -2.37
CA PRO A 403 -19.88 7.59 -3.19
C PRO A 403 -20.48 8.99 -3.13
N ASP A 404 -19.65 9.99 -3.46
CA ASP A 404 -20.05 11.40 -3.49
C ASP A 404 -21.26 11.65 -4.40
N SER A 405 -21.38 10.93 -5.51
CA SER A 405 -22.50 11.03 -6.46
C SER A 405 -23.85 10.72 -5.81
N GLU A 406 -23.91 9.77 -4.86
CA GLU A 406 -25.14 9.49 -4.11
C GLU A 406 -25.51 10.65 -3.17
N TYR A 407 -24.53 11.35 -2.59
CA TYR A 407 -24.79 12.56 -1.80
C TYR A 407 -25.25 13.73 -2.67
N HIS A 408 -24.69 13.88 -3.87
CA HIS A 408 -25.12 14.87 -4.85
C HIS A 408 -26.56 14.64 -5.35
N ALA A 409 -27.01 13.39 -5.38
CA ALA A 409 -28.38 13.03 -5.75
C ALA A 409 -29.42 13.33 -4.66
N LEU A 410 -29.00 13.58 -3.41
CA LEU A 410 -29.91 13.98 -2.33
C LEU A 410 -30.38 15.42 -2.52
N GLY A 411 -31.65 15.68 -2.24
CA GLY A 411 -32.21 17.04 -2.27
C GLY A 411 -31.74 17.88 -1.08
N SER A 412 -31.54 17.24 0.06
CA SER A 412 -31.10 17.86 1.31
C SER A 412 -30.26 16.89 2.15
N TRP A 413 -29.50 17.43 3.10
CA TRP A 413 -28.84 16.62 4.13
C TRP A 413 -29.83 15.85 5.02
N GLU A 414 -31.08 16.27 5.08
CA GLU A 414 -32.15 15.59 5.82
C GLU A 414 -32.42 14.18 5.26
N ASP A 415 -32.16 13.98 3.95
CA ASP A 415 -32.33 12.71 3.23
C ASP A 415 -31.20 11.70 3.52
N VAL A 416 -30.18 12.09 4.28
CA VAL A 416 -29.14 11.18 4.75
C VAL A 416 -29.76 10.22 5.77
N THR A 417 -29.79 8.94 5.40
CA THR A 417 -30.35 7.81 6.18
C THR A 417 -29.26 6.84 6.64
N GLU A 418 -29.64 5.81 7.41
CA GLU A 418 -28.72 4.79 7.92
C GLU A 418 -27.96 4.02 6.80
N ARG A 419 -28.48 3.99 5.58
CA ARG A 419 -27.81 3.34 4.42
C ARG A 419 -26.48 4.02 4.02
N PHE A 420 -26.28 5.26 4.48
CA PHE A 420 -25.07 6.08 4.30
C PHE A 420 -24.07 5.89 5.44
N LEU A 421 -24.23 4.89 6.30
CA LEU A 421 -23.30 4.60 7.38
C LEU A 421 -22.45 3.39 7.05
N LEU A 422 -21.16 3.46 7.34
CA LEU A 422 -20.30 2.30 7.37
C LEU A 422 -20.55 1.54 8.68
N LYS A 423 -20.75 0.24 8.58
CA LYS A 423 -20.91 -0.66 9.72
C LYS A 423 -19.73 -1.63 9.83
N VAL A 424 -19.37 -1.96 11.05
CA VAL A 424 -18.29 -2.87 11.42
C VAL A 424 -18.67 -4.29 11.01
N GLY A 425 -17.72 -5.02 10.42
CA GLY A 425 -17.91 -6.39 9.95
C GLY A 425 -18.28 -6.49 8.47
N ALA A 426 -17.98 -7.63 7.87
CA ALA A 426 -18.34 -7.89 6.48
C ALA A 426 -19.88 -7.82 6.35
N ASN A 427 -20.36 -7.20 5.27
CA ASN A 427 -21.78 -7.13 4.90
C ASN A 427 -22.67 -6.16 5.70
N GLY A 428 -22.08 -5.30 6.54
CA GLY A 428 -22.82 -4.22 7.18
C GLY A 428 -23.82 -4.65 8.27
N GLY A 429 -23.59 -5.81 8.91
CA GLY A 429 -24.43 -6.33 9.98
C GLY A 429 -24.05 -5.89 11.40
N GLY A 430 -22.89 -5.26 11.60
CA GLY A 430 -22.42 -4.89 12.95
C GLY A 430 -22.68 -3.43 13.33
N ASP A 431 -21.96 -2.99 14.36
CA ASP A 431 -22.06 -1.64 14.93
C ASP A 431 -21.67 -0.56 13.91
N ILE A 432 -22.12 0.67 14.13
CA ILE A 432 -21.74 1.80 13.28
C ILE A 432 -20.26 2.10 13.50
N ALA A 433 -19.48 2.12 12.41
CA ALA A 433 -18.04 2.37 12.47
C ALA A 433 -17.76 3.82 12.90
N THR A 434 -16.67 3.98 13.65
CA THR A 434 -16.19 5.30 14.08
C THR A 434 -14.88 5.63 13.37
N GLN A 435 -14.64 6.92 13.18
CA GLN A 435 -13.38 7.45 12.67
C GLN A 435 -12.85 8.60 13.51
N TYR A 436 -11.53 8.64 13.61
CA TYR A 436 -10.73 9.68 14.23
C TYR A 436 -10.06 10.45 13.11
N VAL A 437 -10.39 11.72 13.01
CA VAL A 437 -10.01 12.57 11.90
C VAL A 437 -9.20 13.75 12.42
N VAL A 438 -7.90 13.72 12.15
CA VAL A 438 -6.98 14.79 12.56
C VAL A 438 -6.78 15.74 11.38
N THR A 439 -6.75 17.05 11.65
CA THR A 439 -6.47 18.05 10.62
C THR A 439 -5.15 17.78 9.90
N GLY A 440 -5.12 17.98 8.58
CA GLY A 440 -3.92 17.83 7.76
C GLY A 440 -2.98 19.05 7.80
N GLU A 441 -3.39 20.11 8.50
CA GLU A 441 -2.61 21.31 8.75
C GLU A 441 -1.45 21.04 9.75
N ASP A 442 -0.54 22.00 9.90
CA ASP A 442 0.68 21.82 10.70
C ASP A 442 0.40 21.41 12.15
N GLU A 443 -0.60 21.99 12.80
CA GLU A 443 -0.99 21.66 14.17
C GLU A 443 -1.38 20.17 14.35
N GLY A 444 -2.08 19.59 13.37
CA GLY A 444 -2.47 18.18 13.41
C GLY A 444 -1.29 17.25 13.19
N ARG A 445 -0.34 17.66 12.34
CA ARG A 445 0.91 16.93 12.10
C ARG A 445 1.78 16.91 13.34
N GLU A 446 1.97 18.05 13.98
CA GLU A 446 2.76 18.15 15.20
C GLU A 446 2.08 17.40 16.35
N TRP A 447 0.76 17.50 16.51
CA TRP A 447 0.05 16.72 17.52
C TRP A 447 0.19 15.20 17.31
N LEU A 448 0.11 14.71 16.07
CA LEU A 448 0.36 13.30 15.75
C LEU A 448 1.82 12.90 15.99
N LYS A 449 2.78 13.79 15.74
CA LYS A 449 4.19 13.52 16.05
C LYS A 449 4.42 13.41 17.56
N ASP A 450 3.86 14.32 18.34
CA ASP A 450 4.06 14.38 19.79
C ASP A 450 3.38 13.20 20.50
N ASN A 451 2.19 12.81 20.04
CA ASN A 451 1.34 11.84 20.75
C ASN A 451 1.29 10.46 20.09
N GLY A 452 1.60 10.35 18.81
CA GLY A 452 1.44 9.10 18.03
C GLY A 452 2.74 8.55 17.44
N ALA A 453 3.68 9.40 17.01
CA ALA A 453 4.86 8.96 16.25
C ALA A 453 5.70 7.90 16.94
N ARG A 454 5.89 8.04 18.25
CA ARG A 454 6.77 7.14 19.01
C ARG A 454 6.21 5.71 19.07
N ASN A 455 4.91 5.54 18.79
CA ASN A 455 4.21 4.27 18.93
C ASN A 455 3.50 3.82 17.64
N ILE A 456 3.84 4.43 16.50
CA ILE A 456 3.30 4.00 15.22
C ILE A 456 4.02 2.72 14.77
N LYS A 457 3.24 1.73 14.35
CA LYS A 457 3.74 0.44 13.85
C LYS A 457 3.05 0.10 12.54
N VAL A 458 3.81 -0.46 11.62
CA VAL A 458 3.28 -0.94 10.34
C VAL A 458 3.45 -2.46 10.30
N PHE A 459 2.33 -3.17 10.18
CA PHE A 459 2.31 -4.63 10.12
C PHE A 459 1.90 -5.10 8.71
N PRO A 460 2.70 -5.96 8.05
CA PRO A 460 2.29 -6.59 6.80
C PRO A 460 0.97 -7.36 6.95
N TYR A 461 0.07 -7.17 5.98
CA TYR A 461 -1.17 -7.92 5.78
C TYR A 461 -0.97 -8.89 4.61
N THR A 462 -0.76 -10.15 4.96
CA THR A 462 -0.30 -11.23 4.10
C THR A 462 -1.45 -11.92 3.36
N ARG A 463 -1.11 -12.76 2.37
CA ARG A 463 -2.11 -13.58 1.68
C ARG A 463 -2.80 -14.57 2.62
N VAL A 464 -2.07 -15.15 3.56
CA VAL A 464 -2.63 -16.07 4.57
C VAL A 464 -3.70 -15.38 5.42
N GLU A 465 -3.50 -14.11 5.76
CA GLU A 465 -4.48 -13.31 6.51
C GLU A 465 -5.71 -12.99 5.66
N LEU A 466 -5.53 -12.66 4.37
CA LEU A 466 -6.66 -12.53 3.44
C LEU A 466 -7.46 -13.84 3.34
N ASP A 467 -6.79 -14.98 3.13
CA ASP A 467 -7.47 -16.27 2.97
C ASP A 467 -8.22 -16.66 4.26
N SER A 468 -7.63 -16.37 5.44
CA SER A 468 -8.29 -16.56 6.74
C SER A 468 -9.50 -15.63 6.90
N TRP A 469 -9.39 -14.38 6.45
CA TRP A 469 -10.49 -13.43 6.49
C TRP A 469 -11.64 -13.86 5.57
N LEU A 470 -11.35 -14.32 4.35
CA LEU A 470 -12.36 -14.82 3.41
C LEU A 470 -13.09 -16.05 3.98
N ALA A 471 -12.35 -16.99 4.58
CA ALA A 471 -12.94 -18.16 5.24
C ALA A 471 -13.88 -17.79 6.40
N GLY A 472 -13.59 -16.70 7.11
CA GLY A 472 -14.43 -16.19 8.20
C GLY A 472 -15.58 -15.29 7.78
N ASN A 473 -15.63 -14.84 6.53
CA ASN A 473 -16.60 -13.84 6.05
C ASN A 473 -17.19 -14.26 4.68
N PRO A 474 -17.98 -15.34 4.60
CA PRO A 474 -18.53 -15.82 3.34
C PRO A 474 -19.40 -14.75 2.65
N PRO A 475 -19.52 -14.80 1.31
CA PRO A 475 -20.28 -13.81 0.57
C PRO A 475 -21.77 -13.96 0.83
N VAL A 476 -22.48 -12.83 0.87
CA VAL A 476 -23.93 -12.78 1.14
C VAL A 476 -24.67 -13.65 0.11
N GLY A 477 -25.52 -14.56 0.57
CA GLY A 477 -26.36 -15.41 -0.28
C GLY A 477 -25.78 -16.78 -0.63
N THR A 478 -24.71 -17.23 0.03
CA THR A 478 -24.11 -18.57 -0.16
C THR A 478 -24.35 -19.56 0.99
N ALA A 479 -25.27 -19.25 1.91
CA ALA A 479 -25.66 -20.11 3.03
C ALA A 479 -26.96 -20.87 2.75
#